data_AF-U9UTH7-F1
#
_entry.id   AF-U9UTH7-F1
#
_cell.length_a   1.000
_cell.length_b   1.000
_cell.length_c   1.000
_cell.angle_alpha   90.00
_cell.angle_beta   90.00
_cell.angle_gamma   90.00
#
_symmetry.space_group_name_H-M   'P 1'
#
loop_
_entity.id
_entity.type
_entity.pdbx_description
1 polymer ?
#
loop_
_entity_poly.entity_id
_entity_poly.type
_entity_poly.pdbx_seq_one_letter_code
_entity_poly.pdbx_strand_id
1 'polypeptide(L)'
;FVDQLLQEISLILPVDRDRLKIKDHQQVDSSTKFEQLIIPLQIEPTRNLSQRNTNNLYHDLNHMILNKQYTEISNYQYASLLDQSYGYKLNAGIKDIIRDNKETILAAIVVFFIIIIVFLWAKRKGESEDNEENEENEDEERSNMIILKVGLSLMDFVLDGLFIYKNGYDIKILFIPSLVIFAFASIFNLILAMSLIISENFKHDNFKEWLKKNSIVASIFTLFSATNVEVLNILSSKIGGFKMFSANFMDNTISIIFWSSIVNFVVKDIPQFGIQVTYNYCCYYNYYY
;
A
#
# COMPACT_ATOMS: atom_id res chain seq x y z
N PHE A 1 -24.36 -28.26 -5.94
CA PHE A 1 -23.65 -27.67 -7.08
C PHE A 1 -22.16 -28.03 -7.02
N VAL A 2 -21.42 -27.50 -6.04
CA VAL A 2 -19.97 -27.67 -5.86
C VAL A 2 -19.49 -29.13 -5.96
N ASP A 3 -20.05 -30.05 -5.18
CA ASP A 3 -19.59 -31.45 -5.20
C ASP A 3 -19.81 -32.15 -6.54
N GLN A 4 -20.91 -31.83 -7.21
CA GLN A 4 -21.23 -32.38 -8.53
C GLN A 4 -20.29 -31.82 -9.60
N LEU A 5 -19.99 -30.51 -9.55
CA LEU A 5 -18.98 -29.91 -10.42
C LEU A 5 -17.61 -30.57 -10.24
N LEU A 6 -17.18 -30.81 -8.99
CA LEU A 6 -15.92 -31.50 -8.71
C LEU A 6 -15.92 -32.95 -9.19
N GLN A 7 -17.06 -33.63 -9.08
CA GLN A 7 -17.22 -34.99 -9.61
C GLN A 7 -17.08 -35.00 -11.13
N GLU A 8 -17.73 -34.08 -11.84
CA GLU A 8 -17.62 -33.96 -13.29
C GLU A 8 -16.18 -33.63 -13.72
N ILE A 9 -15.52 -32.67 -13.06
CA ILE A 9 -14.11 -32.35 -13.32
C ILE A 9 -13.20 -33.55 -13.09
N SER A 10 -13.46 -34.36 -12.06
CA SER A 10 -12.68 -35.59 -11.77
C SER A 10 -12.75 -36.61 -12.90
N LEU A 11 -13.90 -36.71 -13.57
CA LEU A 11 -14.13 -37.61 -14.71
C LEU A 11 -13.49 -37.06 -15.99
N ILE A 12 -13.59 -35.74 -16.21
CA ILE A 12 -13.07 -35.05 -17.41
C ILE A 12 -11.54 -35.04 -17.43
N LEU A 13 -10.88 -34.88 -16.27
CA LEU A 13 -9.41 -34.78 -16.16
C LEU A 13 -8.67 -36.08 -15.80
N PRO A 14 -9.38 -37.22 -15.86
CA PRO A 14 -9.18 -38.41 -15.03
C PRO A 14 -8.24 -38.19 -13.83
N VAL A 15 -8.76 -37.57 -12.77
CA VAL A 15 -8.04 -37.31 -11.51
C VAL A 15 -8.88 -37.78 -10.32
N ASP A 16 -8.22 -38.31 -9.29
CA ASP A 16 -8.91 -38.76 -8.09
C ASP A 16 -9.68 -37.60 -7.44
N ARG A 17 -10.95 -37.85 -7.09
CA ARG A 17 -11.89 -36.83 -6.61
C ARG A 17 -11.43 -36.16 -5.31
N ASP A 18 -10.71 -36.87 -4.46
CA ASP A 18 -10.14 -36.40 -3.20
C ASP A 18 -9.01 -35.37 -3.39
N ARG A 19 -8.37 -35.38 -4.57
CA ARG A 19 -7.38 -34.36 -4.96
C ARG A 19 -8.01 -33.04 -5.38
N LEU A 20 -9.31 -33.00 -5.64
CA LEU A 20 -10.02 -31.79 -6.02
C LEU A 20 -10.76 -31.19 -4.81
N LYS A 21 -10.34 -30.00 -4.42
CA LYS A 21 -10.96 -29.26 -3.29
C LYS A 21 -11.44 -27.90 -3.76
N ILE A 22 -12.56 -27.45 -3.20
CA ILE A 22 -12.99 -26.06 -3.30
C ILE A 22 -12.91 -25.49 -1.89
N LYS A 23 -12.20 -24.38 -1.75
CA LYS A 23 -12.13 -23.67 -0.47
C LYS A 23 -13.42 -22.92 -0.19
N ASP A 24 -13.73 -22.75 1.09
CA ASP A 24 -15.00 -22.20 1.59
C ASP A 24 -15.28 -20.74 1.21
N HIS A 25 -14.35 -20.04 0.56
CA HIS A 25 -14.46 -18.63 0.23
C HIS A 25 -14.77 -18.42 -1.26
N GLN A 26 -16.05 -18.54 -1.61
CA GLN A 26 -16.53 -18.15 -2.94
C GLN A 26 -16.59 -16.62 -3.06
N GLN A 27 -16.02 -16.05 -4.12
CA GLN A 27 -16.07 -14.62 -4.39
C GLN A 27 -17.09 -14.32 -5.48
N VAL A 28 -17.79 -13.19 -5.39
CA VAL A 28 -18.65 -12.70 -6.47
C VAL A 28 -17.80 -11.85 -7.40
N ASP A 29 -17.69 -12.26 -8.66
CA ASP A 29 -17.09 -11.45 -9.71
C ASP A 29 -18.03 -10.27 -10.00
N SER A 30 -17.58 -9.08 -9.62
CA SER A 30 -18.30 -7.81 -9.83
C SER A 30 -17.83 -7.08 -11.10
N SER A 31 -16.89 -7.65 -11.85
CA SER A 31 -16.33 -7.04 -13.07
C SER A 31 -17.21 -7.24 -14.30
N THR A 32 -18.18 -8.16 -14.24
CA THR A 32 -19.11 -8.45 -15.33
C THR A 32 -20.50 -7.89 -15.05
N LYS A 33 -21.30 -7.71 -16.12
CA LYS A 33 -22.65 -7.11 -16.05
C LYS A 33 -23.65 -7.95 -15.22
N PHE A 34 -23.32 -9.23 -14.99
CA PHE A 34 -24.13 -10.17 -14.24
C PHE A 34 -23.29 -10.72 -13.09
N GLU A 35 -23.86 -10.86 -11.90
CA GLU A 35 -23.15 -11.46 -10.77
C GLU A 35 -22.72 -12.89 -11.11
N GLN A 36 -21.40 -13.10 -11.22
CA GLN A 36 -20.80 -14.41 -11.44
C GLN A 36 -20.06 -14.85 -10.17
N LEU A 37 -19.85 -16.15 -10.01
CA LEU A 37 -19.18 -16.70 -8.83
C LEU A 37 -17.83 -17.30 -9.21
N ILE A 38 -16.77 -16.84 -8.57
CA ILE A 38 -15.43 -17.38 -8.73
C ILE A 38 -15.28 -18.58 -7.80
N ILE A 39 -14.96 -19.73 -8.40
CA ILE A 39 -14.80 -21.01 -7.70
C ILE A 39 -13.30 -21.25 -7.48
N PRO A 40 -12.79 -21.18 -6.24
CA PRO A 40 -11.39 -21.46 -5.96
C PRO A 40 -11.14 -22.97 -5.96
N LEU A 41 -11.01 -23.54 -7.15
CA LEU A 41 -10.63 -24.93 -7.35
C LEU A 41 -9.16 -25.11 -7.05
N GLN A 42 -8.86 -26.11 -6.22
CA GLN A 42 -7.53 -26.55 -5.88
C GLN A 42 -7.34 -28.01 -6.33
N ILE A 43 -6.18 -28.29 -6.94
CA ILE A 43 -5.74 -29.63 -7.32
C ILE A 43 -4.53 -30.01 -6.46
N GLU A 44 -4.73 -30.90 -5.50
CA GLU A 44 -3.68 -31.37 -4.58
C GLU A 44 -2.53 -32.06 -5.32
N PRO A 45 -1.26 -31.76 -4.99
CA PRO A 45 -0.12 -32.45 -5.58
C PRO A 45 -0.04 -33.90 -5.12
N THR A 46 0.63 -34.74 -5.91
CA THR A 46 0.87 -36.14 -5.59
C THR A 46 2.34 -36.48 -5.72
N ARG A 47 2.82 -37.38 -4.84
CA ARG A 47 4.17 -37.95 -4.91
C ARG A 47 4.22 -39.23 -5.76
N ASN A 48 3.05 -39.72 -6.19
CA ASN A 48 2.96 -40.91 -7.04
C ASN A 48 3.29 -40.54 -8.49
N LEU A 49 4.39 -41.08 -9.02
CA LEU A 49 4.87 -40.81 -10.38
C LEU A 49 3.92 -41.33 -11.47
N SER A 50 3.04 -42.30 -11.15
CA SER A 50 2.03 -42.82 -12.07
C SER A 50 0.81 -41.91 -12.21
N GLN A 51 0.64 -40.94 -11.31
CA GLN A 51 -0.47 -40.01 -11.34
C GLN A 51 -0.08 -38.71 -12.04
N ARG A 52 -1.08 -38.05 -12.64
CA ARG A 52 -0.87 -36.80 -13.37
C ARG A 52 -0.45 -35.67 -12.40
N ASN A 53 0.58 -34.93 -12.81
CA ASN A 53 1.05 -33.77 -12.07
C ASN A 53 0.04 -32.61 -12.15
N THR A 54 0.06 -31.74 -11.13
CA THR A 54 -0.88 -30.63 -11.00
C THR A 54 -0.78 -29.62 -12.15
N ASN A 55 0.42 -29.36 -12.67
CA ASN A 55 0.61 -28.37 -13.73
C ASN A 55 -0.04 -28.79 -15.05
N ASN A 56 0.06 -30.07 -15.41
CA ASN A 56 -0.57 -30.62 -16.61
C ASN A 56 -2.10 -30.65 -16.44
N LEU A 57 -2.59 -31.04 -15.27
CA LEU A 57 -4.04 -31.02 -14.97
C LEU A 57 -4.60 -29.59 -15.05
N TYR A 58 -3.86 -28.61 -14.56
CA TYR A 58 -4.19 -27.19 -14.68
C TYR A 58 -4.29 -26.75 -16.15
N HIS A 59 -3.24 -27.01 -16.95
CA HIS A 59 -3.21 -26.59 -18.35
C HIS A 59 -4.33 -27.23 -19.18
N ASP A 60 -4.58 -28.52 -18.96
CA ASP A 60 -5.64 -29.24 -19.65
C ASP A 60 -7.02 -28.69 -19.27
N LEU A 61 -7.29 -28.52 -17.97
CA LEU A 61 -8.56 -27.96 -17.51
C LEU A 61 -8.79 -26.57 -18.06
N ASN A 62 -7.77 -25.70 -18.02
CA ASN A 62 -7.85 -24.37 -18.59
C ASN A 62 -8.14 -24.43 -20.10
N HIS A 63 -7.40 -25.25 -20.85
CA HIS A 63 -7.59 -25.41 -22.28
C HIS A 63 -9.00 -25.93 -22.60
N MET A 64 -9.51 -26.86 -21.81
CA MET A 64 -10.86 -27.41 -22.00
C MET A 64 -11.94 -26.37 -21.72
N ILE A 65 -11.79 -25.53 -20.69
CA ILE A 65 -12.74 -24.45 -20.38
C ILE A 65 -12.72 -23.40 -21.49
N LEU A 66 -11.55 -22.95 -21.93
CA LEU A 66 -11.41 -21.95 -23.00
C LEU A 66 -11.94 -22.43 -24.36
N ASN A 67 -11.92 -23.74 -24.59
CA ASN A 67 -12.45 -24.39 -25.80
C ASN A 67 -13.74 -25.18 -25.53
N LYS A 68 -14.55 -24.76 -24.54
CA LYS A 68 -15.72 -25.50 -24.04
C LYS A 68 -16.62 -26.09 -25.12
N GLN A 69 -16.80 -25.38 -26.23
CA GLN A 69 -17.65 -25.82 -27.36
C GLN A 69 -17.18 -27.11 -28.05
N TYR A 70 -15.90 -27.49 -27.87
CA TYR A 70 -15.27 -28.62 -28.55
C TYR A 70 -14.74 -29.68 -27.60
N THR A 71 -14.86 -29.48 -26.28
CA THR A 71 -14.31 -30.39 -25.28
C THR A 71 -15.41 -31.07 -24.48
N GLU A 72 -15.07 -32.14 -23.76
CA GLU A 72 -16.04 -32.89 -22.97
C GLU A 72 -16.75 -32.04 -21.91
N ILE A 73 -16.18 -30.88 -21.51
CA ILE A 73 -16.81 -29.96 -20.54
C ILE A 73 -18.23 -29.55 -20.95
N SER A 74 -18.54 -29.39 -22.24
CA SER A 74 -19.90 -29.05 -22.67
C SER A 74 -20.92 -30.16 -22.45
N ASN A 75 -20.49 -31.41 -22.31
CA ASN A 75 -21.37 -32.57 -22.22
C ASN A 75 -21.89 -32.82 -20.80
N TYR A 76 -21.36 -32.10 -19.81
CA TYR A 76 -21.67 -32.27 -18.40
C TYR A 76 -22.50 -31.11 -17.86
N GLN A 77 -23.44 -31.40 -16.96
CA GLN A 77 -24.48 -30.44 -16.55
C GLN A 77 -23.91 -29.26 -15.78
N TYR A 78 -22.92 -29.46 -14.92
CA TYR A 78 -22.35 -28.41 -14.08
C TYR A 78 -21.07 -27.82 -14.67
N ALA A 79 -20.20 -28.64 -15.26
CA ALA A 79 -18.98 -28.18 -15.92
C ALA A 79 -19.28 -27.30 -17.14
N SER A 80 -20.40 -27.54 -17.84
CA SER A 80 -20.84 -26.68 -18.94
C SER A 80 -21.23 -25.27 -18.51
N LEU A 81 -21.38 -25.00 -17.21
CA LEU A 81 -21.66 -23.65 -16.68
C LEU A 81 -20.39 -22.83 -16.45
N LEU A 82 -19.20 -23.43 -16.59
CA LEU A 82 -17.94 -22.71 -16.48
C LEU A 82 -17.81 -21.65 -17.60
N ASP A 83 -17.29 -20.48 -17.23
CA ASP A 83 -17.15 -19.35 -18.13
C ASP A 83 -15.95 -19.56 -19.07
N GLN A 84 -16.25 -19.75 -20.35
CA GLN A 84 -15.27 -19.95 -21.41
C GLN A 84 -14.34 -18.75 -21.58
N SER A 85 -14.81 -17.53 -21.28
CA SER A 85 -13.99 -16.31 -21.40
C SER A 85 -13.04 -16.11 -20.22
N TYR A 86 -13.34 -16.72 -19.06
CA TYR A 86 -12.53 -16.59 -17.86
C TYR A 86 -11.42 -17.64 -17.76
N GLY A 87 -11.73 -18.91 -18.06
CA GLY A 87 -10.78 -20.02 -17.99
C GLY A 87 -10.45 -20.48 -16.56
N TYR A 88 -9.38 -21.25 -16.40
CA TYR A 88 -8.78 -21.54 -15.09
C TYR A 88 -7.52 -20.69 -14.91
N LYS A 89 -7.60 -19.73 -13.99
CA LYS A 89 -6.49 -18.87 -13.65
C LYS A 89 -5.71 -19.48 -12.50
N LEU A 90 -4.39 -19.61 -12.69
CA LEU A 90 -3.49 -19.87 -11.59
C LEU A 90 -3.51 -18.66 -10.68
N ASN A 91 -3.37 -19.00 -9.42
CA ASN A 91 -3.31 -18.10 -8.32
C ASN A 91 -2.03 -17.30 -8.44
N ALA A 92 -2.15 -15.98 -8.53
CA ALA A 92 -1.04 -15.14 -8.93
C ALA A 92 0.08 -15.23 -7.88
N GLY A 93 1.25 -15.73 -8.29
CA GLY A 93 2.42 -15.79 -7.41
C GLY A 93 2.97 -14.38 -7.17
N ILE A 94 3.96 -14.24 -6.27
CA ILE A 94 4.66 -12.95 -6.02
C ILE A 94 5.11 -12.29 -7.33
N LYS A 95 5.53 -13.10 -8.31
CA LYS A 95 5.95 -12.64 -9.64
C LYS A 95 4.82 -12.00 -10.44
N ASP A 96 3.60 -12.53 -10.35
CA ASP A 96 2.42 -11.98 -11.03
C ASP A 96 1.94 -10.70 -10.33
N ILE A 97 1.95 -10.66 -8.99
CA ILE A 97 1.66 -9.43 -8.22
C ILE A 97 2.61 -8.29 -8.63
N ILE A 98 3.92 -8.59 -8.74
CA ILE A 98 4.92 -7.62 -9.17
C ILE A 98 4.69 -7.21 -10.62
N ARG A 99 4.33 -8.14 -11.50
CA ARG A 99 4.06 -7.84 -12.92
C ARG A 99 2.83 -6.96 -13.09
N ASP A 100 1.75 -7.27 -12.38
CA ASP A 100 0.47 -6.58 -12.50
C ASP A 100 0.53 -5.18 -11.87
N ASN A 101 1.41 -4.98 -10.88
CA ASN A 101 1.66 -3.68 -10.23
C ASN A 101 2.97 -3.01 -10.68
N LYS A 102 3.59 -3.46 -11.78
CA LYS A 102 4.95 -3.06 -12.18
C LYS A 102 5.14 -1.54 -12.27
N GLU A 103 4.17 -0.82 -12.80
CA GLU A 103 4.25 0.64 -12.97
C GLU A 103 4.22 1.36 -11.62
N THR A 104 3.39 0.89 -10.69
CA THR A 104 3.29 1.47 -9.34
C THR A 104 4.55 1.16 -8.52
N ILE A 105 5.09 -0.06 -8.63
CA ILE A 105 6.35 -0.45 -7.97
C ILE A 105 7.52 0.35 -8.54
N LEU A 106 7.62 0.48 -9.86
CA LEU A 106 8.68 1.26 -10.51
C LEU A 106 8.62 2.73 -10.08
N ALA A 107 7.43 3.34 -10.09
CA ALA A 107 7.23 4.71 -9.62
C ALA A 107 7.65 4.89 -8.15
N ALA A 108 7.26 3.96 -7.28
CA ALA A 108 7.66 3.96 -5.87
C ALA A 108 9.18 3.90 -5.68
N ILE A 109 9.87 3.04 -6.45
CA ILE A 109 11.34 2.93 -6.42
C ILE A 109 12.00 4.23 -6.89
N VAL A 110 11.50 4.81 -7.99
CA VAL A 110 12.04 6.08 -8.51
C VAL A 110 11.88 7.21 -7.49
N VAL A 111 10.71 7.35 -6.87
CA VAL A 111 10.46 8.33 -5.81
C VAL A 111 11.40 8.11 -4.61
N PHE A 112 11.61 6.86 -4.20
CA PHE A 112 12.54 6.51 -3.13
C PHE A 112 13.98 6.94 -3.44
N PHE A 113 14.46 6.71 -4.67
CA PHE A 113 15.78 7.19 -5.10
C PHE A 113 15.87 8.72 -5.12
N ILE A 114 14.81 9.42 -5.55
CA ILE A 114 14.77 10.89 -5.50
C ILE A 114 14.91 11.39 -4.06
N ILE A 115 14.21 10.78 -3.09
CA ILE A 115 14.31 11.11 -1.67
C ILE A 115 15.76 10.94 -1.17
N ILE A 116 16.43 9.84 -1.53
CA ILE A 116 17.83 9.59 -1.19
C ILE A 116 18.75 10.65 -1.79
N ILE A 117 18.57 10.99 -3.07
CA ILE A 117 19.38 12.02 -3.74
C ILE A 117 19.23 13.37 -3.05
N VAL A 118 18.01 13.78 -2.72
CA VAL A 118 17.74 15.04 -1.99
C VAL A 118 18.38 15.02 -0.61
N PHE A 119 18.30 13.89 0.11
CA PHE A 119 18.95 13.72 1.41
C PHE A 119 20.48 13.85 1.31
N LEU A 120 21.11 13.16 0.35
CA LEU A 120 22.55 13.23 0.13
C LEU A 120 23.00 14.64 -0.29
N TRP A 121 22.22 15.31 -1.13
CA TRP A 121 22.47 16.69 -1.53
C TRP A 121 22.41 17.65 -0.34
N ALA A 122 21.35 17.56 0.48
CA ALA A 122 21.19 18.38 1.67
C ALA A 122 22.32 18.15 2.69
N LYS A 123 22.71 16.89 2.88
CA LYS A 123 23.84 16.53 3.75
C LYS A 123 25.15 17.15 3.24
N ARG A 124 25.45 17.00 1.94
CA ARG A 124 26.69 17.53 1.34
C ARG A 124 26.73 19.06 1.34
N LYS A 125 25.60 19.72 1.07
CA LYS A 125 25.51 21.19 1.12
C LYS A 125 25.74 21.70 2.54
N GLY A 126 25.17 21.03 3.54
CA GLY A 126 25.42 21.34 4.93
C GLY A 126 26.92 21.27 5.28
N GLU A 127 27.57 20.16 4.95
CA GLU A 127 29.02 19.98 5.20
C GLU A 127 29.89 21.05 4.49
N SER A 128 29.46 21.58 3.35
CA SER A 128 30.21 22.63 2.63
C SER A 128 30.10 24.01 3.28
N GLU A 129 28.94 24.38 3.81
CA GLU A 129 28.72 25.66 4.50
C GLU A 129 29.39 25.67 5.89
N ASP A 130 29.42 24.52 6.60
CA ASP A 130 30.08 24.41 7.90
C ASP A 130 31.61 24.61 7.78
N ASN A 131 32.22 24.19 6.68
CA ASN A 131 33.64 24.42 6.44
C ASN A 131 34.00 25.89 6.16
N GLU A 132 33.03 26.75 5.82
CA GLU A 132 33.23 28.19 5.57
C GLU A 132 32.88 29.05 6.81
N GLU A 133 31.94 28.62 7.65
CA GLU A 133 31.44 29.39 8.82
C GLU A 133 32.00 28.93 10.19
N ASN A 134 32.99 28.02 10.21
CA ASN A 134 33.71 27.59 11.42
C ASN A 134 34.51 28.75 12.06
N GLU A 135 33.83 29.67 12.75
CA GLU A 135 34.42 30.45 13.84
C GLU A 135 33.41 30.93 14.92
N GLU A 136 32.07 30.87 14.75
CA GLU A 136 31.19 31.51 15.76
C GLU A 136 29.94 30.76 16.29
N ASN A 137 29.46 29.61 15.77
CA ASN A 137 28.24 28.98 16.34
C ASN A 137 28.27 27.44 16.31
N GLU A 138 28.77 26.80 17.39
CA GLU A 138 28.93 25.34 17.48
C GLU A 138 27.67 24.53 17.85
N ASP A 139 26.51 25.14 18.12
CA ASP A 139 25.45 24.45 18.90
C ASP A 139 24.10 24.20 18.18
N GLU A 140 24.00 24.29 16.85
CA GLU A 140 22.72 24.04 16.15
C GLU A 140 22.73 22.76 15.30
N GLU A 141 22.33 21.64 15.93
CA GLU A 141 22.27 20.31 15.32
C GLU A 141 21.32 20.28 14.09
N ARG A 142 21.88 20.13 12.89
CA ARG A 142 21.11 20.03 11.65
C ARG A 142 20.44 18.67 11.53
N SER A 143 19.11 18.64 11.52
CA SER A 143 18.35 17.39 11.44
C SER A 143 18.05 16.97 10.00
N ASN A 144 19.08 16.74 9.19
CA ASN A 144 18.92 16.32 7.78
C ASN A 144 18.13 15.00 7.63
N MET A 145 18.09 14.17 8.67
CA MET A 145 17.31 12.93 8.71
C MET A 145 15.80 13.17 8.57
N ILE A 146 15.31 14.39 8.86
CA ILE A 146 13.89 14.73 8.66
C ILE A 146 13.47 14.60 7.20
N ILE A 147 14.38 14.80 6.23
CA ILE A 147 14.08 14.66 4.80
C ILE A 147 13.60 13.24 4.49
N LEU A 148 14.27 12.24 5.07
CA LEU A 148 13.89 10.84 4.89
C LEU A 148 12.53 10.56 5.53
N LYS A 149 12.30 11.06 6.75
CA LYS A 149 11.02 10.88 7.46
C LYS A 149 9.84 11.52 6.69
N VAL A 150 10.00 12.75 6.24
CA VAL A 150 9.00 13.47 5.43
C VAL A 150 8.76 12.76 4.10
N GLY A 151 9.84 12.38 3.40
CA GLY A 151 9.75 11.67 2.13
C GLY A 151 9.01 10.34 2.26
N LEU A 152 9.33 9.55 3.29
CA LEU A 152 8.66 8.29 3.57
C LEU A 152 7.19 8.49 3.95
N SER A 153 6.86 9.51 4.75
CA SER A 153 5.47 9.84 5.10
C SER A 153 4.63 10.23 3.87
N LEU A 154 5.18 11.04 2.96
CA LEU A 154 4.51 11.40 1.71
C LEU A 154 4.32 10.18 0.80
N MET A 155 5.33 9.32 0.70
CA MET A 155 5.28 8.09 -0.08
C MET A 155 4.20 7.13 0.46
N ASP A 156 4.17 6.90 1.77
CA ASP A 156 3.17 6.09 2.46
C ASP A 156 1.75 6.59 2.18
N PHE A 157 1.51 7.89 2.35
CA PHE A 157 0.23 8.52 2.05
C PHE A 157 -0.23 8.31 0.60
N VAL A 158 0.68 8.43 -0.37
CA VAL A 158 0.38 8.19 -1.79
C VAL A 158 0.06 6.73 -2.05
N LEU A 159 0.81 5.80 -1.46
CA LEU A 159 0.58 4.36 -1.63
C LEU A 159 -0.77 3.92 -1.03
N ASP A 160 -1.11 4.43 0.15
CA ASP A 160 -2.41 4.21 0.78
C ASP A 160 -3.57 4.74 -0.07
N GLY A 161 -3.43 5.99 -0.55
CA GLY A 161 -4.41 6.60 -1.44
C GLY A 161 -4.58 5.83 -2.75
N LEU A 162 -3.48 5.34 -3.34
CA LEU A 162 -3.51 4.51 -4.54
C LEU A 162 -4.17 3.15 -4.30
N PHE A 163 -3.90 2.52 -3.15
CA PHE A 163 -4.54 1.28 -2.75
C PHE A 163 -6.06 1.45 -2.66
N ILE A 164 -6.51 2.50 -1.97
CA ILE A 164 -7.93 2.85 -1.84
C ILE A 164 -8.54 3.11 -3.22
N TYR A 165 -7.88 3.91 -4.07
CA TYR A 165 -8.40 4.27 -5.39
C TYR A 165 -8.53 3.07 -6.34
N LYS A 166 -7.52 2.20 -6.39
CA LYS A 166 -7.50 1.06 -7.32
C LYS A 166 -8.38 -0.09 -6.86
N ASN A 167 -8.32 -0.43 -5.58
CA ASN A 167 -8.90 -1.68 -5.06
C ASN A 167 -10.26 -1.45 -4.40
N GLY A 168 -10.75 -0.21 -4.34
CA GLY A 168 -11.97 0.14 -3.64
C GLY A 168 -13.25 -0.45 -4.19
N TYR A 169 -13.23 -0.86 -5.46
CA TYR A 169 -14.36 -1.49 -6.12
C TYR A 169 -14.42 -3.00 -5.91
N ASP A 170 -13.29 -3.66 -5.66
CA ASP A 170 -13.19 -5.12 -5.66
C ASP A 170 -13.72 -5.74 -4.36
N ILE A 171 -13.37 -5.16 -3.21
CA ILE A 171 -13.76 -5.69 -1.89
C ILE A 171 -14.24 -4.56 -0.97
N LYS A 172 -15.54 -4.25 -1.07
CA LYS A 172 -16.19 -3.18 -0.27
C LYS A 172 -15.96 -3.31 1.24
N ILE A 173 -15.88 -4.54 1.76
CA ILE A 173 -15.71 -4.80 3.19
C ILE A 173 -14.31 -4.41 3.72
N LEU A 174 -13.28 -4.41 2.87
CA LEU A 174 -11.92 -3.96 3.22
C LEU A 174 -11.71 -2.49 2.85
N PHE A 175 -12.39 -2.01 1.81
CA PHE A 175 -12.29 -0.64 1.33
C PHE A 175 -12.81 0.39 2.33
N ILE A 176 -14.02 0.20 2.88
CA ILE A 176 -14.63 1.19 3.79
C ILE A 176 -13.75 1.43 5.04
N PRO A 177 -13.27 0.38 5.75
CA PRO A 177 -12.35 0.59 6.88
C PRO A 177 -11.07 1.32 6.48
N SER A 178 -10.46 0.96 5.33
CA SER A 178 -9.24 1.61 4.86
C SER A 178 -9.46 3.10 4.57
N LEU A 179 -10.54 3.45 3.87
CA LEU A 179 -10.90 4.83 3.59
C LEU A 179 -11.16 5.64 4.87
N VAL A 180 -11.89 5.06 5.83
CA VAL A 180 -12.20 5.73 7.10
C VAL A 180 -10.94 5.98 7.91
N ILE A 181 -10.06 4.98 8.05
CA ILE A 181 -8.79 5.12 8.77
C ILE A 181 -7.91 6.18 8.11
N PHE A 182 -7.73 6.09 6.79
CA PHE A 182 -6.92 7.03 6.02
C PHE A 182 -7.44 8.47 6.14
N ALA A 183 -8.74 8.68 5.90
CA ALA A 183 -9.35 10.01 5.97
C ALA A 183 -9.32 10.59 7.39
N PHE A 184 -9.66 9.77 8.39
CA PHE A 184 -9.65 10.19 9.80
C PHE A 184 -8.26 10.66 10.23
N ALA A 185 -7.23 9.83 9.99
CA ALA A 185 -5.85 10.17 10.35
C ALA A 185 -5.38 11.44 9.63
N SER A 186 -5.72 11.58 8.35
CA SER A 186 -5.33 12.74 7.55
C SER A 186 -5.93 14.04 8.07
N ILE A 187 -7.23 14.02 8.39
CA ILE A 187 -7.95 15.17 8.94
C ILE A 187 -7.41 15.50 10.34
N PHE A 188 -7.19 14.48 11.18
CA PHE A 188 -6.65 14.66 12.52
C PHE A 188 -5.26 15.32 12.48
N ASN A 189 -4.34 14.81 11.64
CA ASN A 189 -3.00 15.37 11.53
C ASN A 189 -3.02 16.82 11.02
N LEU A 190 -3.88 17.14 10.05
CA LEU A 190 -4.01 18.50 9.54
C LEU A 190 -4.55 19.48 10.60
N ILE A 191 -5.58 19.07 11.36
CA ILE A 191 -6.14 19.89 12.45
C ILE A 191 -5.08 20.10 13.54
N LEU A 192 -4.37 19.05 13.91
CA LEU A 192 -3.31 19.13 14.92
C LEU A 192 -2.18 20.06 14.45
N ALA A 193 -1.71 19.90 13.22
CA ALA A 193 -0.66 20.75 12.64
C ALA A 193 -1.05 22.22 12.64
N MET A 194 -2.26 22.54 12.15
CA MET A 194 -2.81 23.90 12.18
C MET A 194 -2.89 24.44 13.62
N SER A 195 -3.35 23.61 14.56
CA SER A 195 -3.47 24.01 15.97
C SER A 195 -2.11 24.32 16.60
N LEU A 196 -1.07 23.55 16.28
CA LEU A 196 0.29 23.78 16.76
C LEU A 196 0.87 25.08 16.21
N ILE A 197 0.77 25.31 14.89
CA ILE A 197 1.24 26.56 14.25
C ILE A 197 0.54 27.77 14.85
N ILE A 198 -0.78 27.69 15.08
CA ILE A 198 -1.55 28.76 15.72
C ILE A 198 -1.08 28.96 17.15
N SER A 199 -0.91 27.89 17.94
CA SER A 199 -0.46 27.98 19.34
C SER A 199 0.90 28.66 19.45
N GLU A 200 1.85 28.28 18.60
CA GLU A 200 3.19 28.84 18.53
C GLU A 200 3.18 30.32 18.15
N ASN A 201 2.37 30.70 17.15
CA ASN A 201 2.21 32.09 16.73
C ASN A 201 1.64 33.00 17.84
N PHE A 202 0.84 32.46 18.77
CA PHE A 202 0.30 33.23 19.89
C PHE A 202 1.20 33.25 21.12
N LYS A 203 2.03 32.22 21.33
CA LYS A 203 2.81 32.05 22.55
C LYS A 203 4.27 32.51 22.44
N HIS A 204 4.83 32.57 21.22
CA HIS A 204 6.26 32.80 21.04
C HIS A 204 6.55 33.85 19.95
N ASP A 205 7.09 35.00 20.37
CA ASP A 205 7.34 36.13 19.47
C ASP A 205 8.36 35.82 18.38
N ASN A 206 9.42 35.06 18.69
CA ASN A 206 10.42 34.65 17.69
C ASN A 206 9.81 33.78 16.59
N PHE A 207 8.93 32.84 16.97
CA PHE A 207 8.22 32.01 15.99
C PHE A 207 7.28 32.85 15.13
N LYS A 208 6.54 33.77 15.74
CA LYS A 208 5.65 34.71 15.05
C LYS A 208 6.38 35.59 14.04
N GLU A 209 7.56 36.12 14.38
CA GLU A 209 8.38 36.88 13.45
C GLU A 209 8.89 36.03 12.29
N TRP A 210 9.34 34.81 12.57
CA TRP A 210 9.75 33.85 11.54
C TRP A 210 8.57 33.49 10.61
N LEU A 211 7.37 33.25 11.17
CA LEU A 211 6.17 32.88 10.42
C LEU A 211 5.72 34.01 9.49
N LYS A 212 5.81 35.28 9.92
CA LYS A 212 5.52 36.44 9.06
C LYS A 212 6.44 36.48 7.82
N LYS A 213 7.70 36.10 7.97
CA LYS A 213 8.69 36.09 6.88
C LYS A 213 8.54 34.87 5.96
N ASN A 214 8.11 33.73 6.50
CA ASN A 214 8.10 32.43 5.82
C ASN A 214 6.69 31.79 5.71
N SER A 215 5.63 32.60 5.68
CA SER A 215 4.23 32.15 5.79
C SER A 215 3.81 31.14 4.71
N ILE A 216 4.30 31.31 3.48
CA ILE A 216 4.06 30.39 2.36
C ILE A 216 4.66 29.02 2.66
N VAL A 217 5.93 28.98 3.09
CA VAL A 217 6.64 27.73 3.43
C VAL A 217 5.93 27.02 4.58
N ALA A 218 5.60 27.76 5.64
CA ALA A 218 4.87 27.22 6.79
C ALA A 218 3.52 26.62 6.37
N SER A 219 2.77 27.31 5.50
CA SER A 219 1.45 26.86 5.04
C SER A 219 1.53 25.60 4.19
N ILE A 220 2.53 25.49 3.30
CA ILE A 220 2.77 24.28 2.50
C ILE A 220 3.02 23.08 3.41
N PHE A 221 3.93 23.22 4.38
CA PHE A 221 4.27 22.10 5.26
C PHE A 221 3.19 21.80 6.29
N THR A 222 2.36 22.78 6.65
CA THR A 222 1.15 22.53 7.45
C THR A 222 0.14 21.70 6.65
N LEU A 223 -0.04 21.97 5.36
CA LEU A 223 -0.90 21.16 4.50
C LEU A 223 -0.34 19.74 4.30
N PHE A 224 0.97 19.61 4.06
CA PHE A 224 1.64 18.31 3.93
C PHE A 224 1.63 17.50 5.23
N SER A 225 1.47 18.17 6.37
CA SER A 225 1.28 17.50 7.66
C SER A 225 -0.02 16.71 7.75
N ALA A 226 -0.95 16.84 6.79
CA ALA A 226 -2.04 15.88 6.65
C ALA A 226 -1.53 14.43 6.51
N THR A 227 -0.34 14.21 5.96
CA THR A 227 0.24 12.86 5.86
C THR A 227 0.69 12.33 7.22
N ASN A 228 1.47 13.12 7.95
CA ASN A 228 1.89 12.91 9.32
C ASN A 228 2.30 14.28 9.90
N VAL A 229 1.90 14.57 11.13
CA VAL A 229 2.25 15.82 11.82
C VAL A 229 3.77 16.04 11.97
N GLU A 230 4.56 14.96 11.93
CA GLU A 230 6.03 15.02 11.95
C GLU A 230 6.62 15.83 10.80
N VAL A 231 5.86 16.03 9.72
CA VAL A 231 6.26 16.89 8.60
C VAL A 231 6.56 18.33 9.07
N LEU A 232 5.91 18.83 10.13
CA LEU A 232 6.20 20.15 10.67
C LEU A 232 7.65 20.31 11.16
N ASN A 233 8.32 19.25 11.61
CA ASN A 233 9.71 19.33 12.06
C ASN A 233 10.68 19.72 10.93
N ILE A 234 10.25 19.66 9.67
CA ILE A 234 11.04 20.20 8.56
C ILE A 234 11.25 21.72 8.72
N LEU A 235 10.30 22.42 9.32
CA LEU A 235 10.35 23.87 9.48
C LEU A 235 11.42 24.30 10.48
N SER A 236 11.84 23.43 11.42
CA SER A 236 12.90 23.70 12.40
C SER A 236 14.21 22.95 12.14
N SER A 237 14.29 22.20 11.04
CA SER A 237 15.37 21.25 10.77
C SER A 237 16.67 21.85 10.21
N LYS A 238 16.63 23.09 9.74
CA LYS A 238 17.72 23.84 9.08
C LYS A 238 18.31 23.11 7.87
N ILE A 239 17.47 22.37 7.13
CA ILE A 239 17.88 21.64 5.94
C ILE A 239 18.68 22.53 4.99
N GLY A 240 19.88 22.07 4.65
CA GLY A 240 20.76 22.71 3.68
C GLY A 240 21.10 24.18 4.00
N GLY A 241 21.07 24.56 5.28
CA GLY A 241 21.42 25.91 5.76
C GLY A 241 20.35 26.98 5.50
N PHE A 242 19.19 26.64 4.96
CA PHE A 242 18.18 27.64 4.61
C PHE A 242 17.43 28.19 5.83
N LYS A 243 17.43 29.52 6.00
CA LYS A 243 16.68 30.25 7.06
C LYS A 243 15.16 30.02 7.03
N MET A 244 14.61 29.61 5.89
CA MET A 244 13.19 29.23 5.80
C MET A 244 12.86 27.90 6.49
N PHE A 245 13.88 27.15 6.94
CA PHE A 245 13.75 25.91 7.72
C PHE A 245 14.36 26.05 9.11
N SER A 246 14.52 27.28 9.61
CA SER A 246 15.07 27.56 10.95
C SER A 246 14.00 28.11 11.91
N ALA A 247 12.78 27.60 11.84
CA ALA A 247 11.72 27.91 12.80
C ALA A 247 12.14 27.48 14.20
N ASN A 248 11.81 28.30 15.20
CA ASN A 248 12.08 27.99 16.60
C ASN A 248 10.77 27.54 17.27
N PHE A 249 10.55 26.23 17.31
CA PHE A 249 9.43 25.60 18.02
C PHE A 249 9.76 25.45 19.50
N MET A 250 8.75 25.52 20.37
CA MET A 250 8.90 25.14 21.77
C MET A 250 9.17 23.63 21.89
N ASP A 251 9.96 23.22 22.89
CA ASP A 251 10.23 21.80 23.19
C ASP A 251 8.95 20.98 23.41
N ASN A 252 7.94 21.60 24.01
CA ASN A 252 6.63 20.99 24.19
C ASN A 252 5.93 20.70 22.84
N THR A 253 6.05 21.59 21.87
CA THR A 253 5.50 21.39 20.52
C THR A 253 6.24 20.27 19.79
N ILE A 254 7.58 20.25 19.87
CA ILE A 254 8.41 19.17 19.31
C ILE A 254 8.00 17.82 19.93
N SER A 255 7.78 17.79 21.25
CA SER A 255 7.33 16.60 21.97
C SER A 255 5.95 16.13 21.52
N ILE A 256 4.99 17.05 21.36
CA ILE A 256 3.65 16.73 20.85
C ILE A 256 3.74 16.15 19.44
N ILE A 257 4.51 16.79 18.55
CA ILE A 257 4.72 16.32 17.18
C ILE A 257 5.25 14.88 17.18
N PHE A 258 6.28 14.60 17.99
CA PHE A 258 6.87 13.27 18.09
C PHE A 258 5.87 12.22 18.58
N TRP A 259 5.20 12.46 19.71
CA TRP A 259 4.24 11.49 20.27
C TRP A 259 3.01 11.29 19.37
N SER A 260 2.53 12.36 18.72
CA SER A 260 1.45 12.26 17.75
C SER A 260 1.85 11.47 16.50
N SER A 261 3.10 11.56 16.04
CA SER A 261 3.62 10.70 14.96
C SER A 261 3.58 9.22 15.35
N ILE A 262 4.00 8.88 16.58
CA ILE A 262 3.94 7.49 17.08
C ILE A 262 2.49 6.99 17.14
N VAL A 263 1.56 7.81 17.66
CA VAL A 263 0.14 7.44 17.70
C VAL A 263 -0.41 7.24 16.29
N ASN A 264 -0.06 8.11 15.34
CA ASN A 264 -0.47 7.99 13.95
C ASN A 264 0.05 6.67 13.33
N PHE A 265 1.29 6.27 13.61
CA PHE A 265 1.84 4.99 13.15
C PHE A 265 1.03 3.79 13.66
N VAL A 266 0.66 3.80 14.95
CA VAL A 266 -0.10 2.69 15.55
C VAL A 266 -1.56 2.66 15.07
N VAL A 267 -2.19 3.82 14.87
CA VAL A 267 -3.63 3.92 14.55
C VAL A 267 -3.90 3.88 13.05
N LYS A 268 -2.98 4.38 12.22
CA LYS A 268 -3.12 4.45 10.76
C LYS A 268 -2.25 3.40 10.08
N ASP A 269 -0.94 3.47 10.22
CA ASP A 269 0.00 2.68 9.41
C ASP A 269 -0.14 1.16 9.68
N ILE A 270 -0.18 0.74 10.94
CA ILE A 270 -0.32 -0.69 11.28
C ILE A 270 -1.65 -1.28 10.78
N PRO A 271 -2.84 -0.68 11.07
CA PRO A 271 -4.11 -1.21 10.56
C PRO A 271 -4.19 -1.19 9.04
N GLN A 272 -3.71 -0.12 8.40
CA GLN A 272 -3.73 0.03 6.95
C GLN A 272 -2.85 -1.02 6.27
N PHE A 273 -1.65 -1.27 6.80
CA PHE A 273 -0.80 -2.38 6.36
C PHE A 273 -1.49 -3.73 6.56
N GLY A 274 -2.14 -3.95 7.70
CA GLY A 274 -2.92 -5.16 7.96
C GLY A 274 -4.04 -5.38 6.93
N ILE A 275 -4.75 -4.31 6.53
CA ILE A 275 -5.78 -4.35 5.49
C ILE A 275 -5.15 -4.67 4.13
N GLN A 276 -4.03 -4.06 3.77
CA GLN A 276 -3.34 -4.32 2.50
C GLN A 276 -2.83 -5.76 2.43
N VAL A 277 -2.25 -6.29 3.50
CA VAL A 277 -1.83 -7.69 3.59
C VAL A 277 -3.04 -8.62 3.50
N THR A 278 -4.15 -8.29 4.18
CA THR A 278 -5.38 -9.08 4.11
C THR A 278 -6.00 -9.06 2.73
N TYR A 279 -6.02 -7.92 2.05
CA TYR A 279 -6.47 -7.80 0.66
C TYR A 279 -5.62 -8.68 -0.26
N ASN A 280 -4.29 -8.58 -0.15
CA ASN A 280 -3.40 -9.46 -0.90
C ASN A 280 -3.63 -10.93 -0.52
N TYR A 281 -3.91 -11.25 0.74
CA TYR A 281 -4.17 -12.62 1.14
C TYR A 281 -5.49 -13.14 0.56
N CYS A 282 -6.57 -12.38 0.65
CA CYS A 282 -7.89 -12.76 0.12
C CYS A 282 -7.92 -12.80 -1.41
N CYS A 283 -7.26 -11.86 -2.10
CA CYS A 283 -7.26 -11.77 -3.56
C CYS A 283 -6.17 -12.60 -4.24
N TYR A 284 -5.02 -12.83 -3.59
CA TYR A 284 -3.86 -13.51 -4.20
C TYR A 284 -3.43 -14.81 -3.50
N TYR A 285 -3.48 -14.92 -2.16
CA TYR A 285 -2.92 -16.09 -1.44
C TYR A 285 -3.92 -17.14 -0.93
N ASN A 286 -5.21 -16.85 -0.75
CA ASN A 286 -6.23 -17.88 -0.44
C ASN A 286 -6.42 -18.92 -1.56
N TYR A 287 -5.71 -18.63 -2.63
CA TYR A 287 -5.56 -19.25 -3.90
C TYR A 287 -4.30 -20.20 -3.88
N TYR A 288 -3.43 -20.13 -2.88
CA TYR A 288 -2.42 -21.15 -2.62
C TYR A 288 -2.71 -21.84 -1.31
N TYR A 289 -3.46 -22.95 -1.38
CA TYR A 289 -3.43 -24.09 -0.47
C TYR A 289 -4.51 -25.06 -0.86
#